data_AF-K1TN76-F1
#
_entry.id   AF-K1TN76-F1
#
_cell.length_a   1.000
_cell.length_b   1.000
_cell.length_c   1.000
_cell.angle_alpha   90.00
_cell.angle_beta   90.00
_cell.angle_gamma   90.00
#
_symmetry.space_group_name_H-M   'P 1'
#
loop_
_entity.id
_entity.type
_entity.pdbx_description
1 polymer ?
#
loop_
_entity_poly.entity_id
_entity_poly.type
_entity_poly.pdbx_seq_one_letter_code
_entity_poly.pdbx_strand_id
1 'polypeptide(L)' 'ITFAVCPAGVSAAEESVYSPHEIIRFGMNDNYIETSSMFIVTRSNAPLVWIPKSLFDGAALDRIEQYLALGTQDK' A
#
# COMPACT_ATOMS: atom_id res chain seq x y z
N ILE A 1 -10.87 9.97 -6.02
CA ILE A 1 -9.62 9.16 -6.01
C ILE A 1 -10.03 7.71 -5.84
N THR A 2 -9.58 6.83 -6.73
CA THR A 2 -9.84 5.40 -6.69
C THR A 2 -8.53 4.68 -6.45
N PHE A 3 -8.53 3.64 -5.62
CA PHE A 3 -7.33 2.85 -5.34
C PHE A 3 -7.41 1.49 -6.05
N ALA A 4 -6.37 1.16 -6.80
CA ALA A 4 -6.14 -0.20 -7.27
C ALA A 4 -5.16 -0.89 -6.30
N VAL A 5 -5.59 -2.03 -5.77
CA VAL A 5 -4.78 -2.89 -4.91
C VAL A 5 -4.50 -4.18 -5.65
N CYS A 6 -3.24 -4.56 -5.78
CA CYS A 6 -2.82 -5.83 -6.37
C CYS A 6 -1.62 -6.40 -5.60
N PRO A 7 -1.20 -7.65 -5.87
CA PRO A 7 -0.06 -8.26 -5.17
C PRO A 7 1.25 -7.46 -5.28
N ALA A 8 1.40 -6.63 -6.32
CA ALA A 8 2.59 -5.81 -6.49
C ALA A 8 2.57 -4.51 -5.65
N GLY A 9 1.41 -4.03 -5.19
CA GLY A 9 1.31 -2.74 -4.52
C GLY A 9 -0.06 -2.07 -4.57
N VAL A 10 -0.09 -0.80 -4.18
CA VAL A 10 -1.26 0.09 -4.26
C VAL A 10 -0.96 1.25 -5.21
N SER A 11 -1.91 1.60 -6.06
CA SER A 11 -1.87 2.81 -6.89
C SER A 11 -3.14 3.62 -6.68
N ALA A 12 -2.98 4.94 -6.59
CA ALA A 12 -4.08 5.89 -6.57
C ALA A 12 -4.26 6.44 -7.98
N ALA A 13 -5.51 6.54 -8.43
CA ALA A 13 -5.86 7.16 -9.70
C ALA A 13 -6.94 8.21 -9.50
N GLU A 14 -6.82 9.31 -10.22
CA GLU A 14 -7.95 10.17 -10.54
C GLU A 14 -8.64 9.61 -11.79
N GLU A 15 -9.98 9.60 -11.78
CA GLU A 15 -10.80 9.13 -12.92
C GLU A 15 -10.54 7.68 -13.39
N SER A 16 -9.97 6.82 -12.53
CA SER A 16 -9.62 5.41 -12.84
C SER A 16 -8.50 5.23 -13.86
N VAL A 17 -7.71 6.27 -14.15
CA VAL A 17 -6.50 6.18 -14.98
C VAL A 17 -5.32 5.81 -14.09
N TYR A 18 -4.93 4.53 -14.11
CA TYR A 18 -3.82 4.04 -13.29
C TYR A 18 -2.48 4.16 -14.04
N SER A 19 -1.54 4.90 -13.46
CA SER A 19 -0.16 4.97 -13.96
C SER A 19 0.71 3.89 -13.30
N PRO A 20 1.39 3.01 -14.07
CA PRO A 20 2.32 2.03 -13.50
C PRO A 20 3.53 2.68 -12.82
N HIS A 21 3.79 3.97 -13.05
CA HIS A 21 4.81 4.76 -12.37
C HIS A 21 4.39 5.21 -10.95
N GLU A 22 3.10 5.17 -10.63
CA GLU A 22 2.52 5.63 -9.37
C GLU A 22 2.14 4.47 -8.44
N ILE A 23 2.66 3.26 -8.72
CA ILE A 23 2.46 2.09 -7.86
C ILE A 23 3.43 2.17 -6.69
N ILE A 24 2.87 2.29 -5.49
CA ILE A 24 3.58 2.06 -4.24
C ILE A 24 3.72 0.55 -4.08
N ARG A 25 4.92 0.03 -4.35
CA ARG A 25 5.17 -1.41 -4.38
C ARG A 25 5.25 -2.04 -2.99
N PHE A 26 4.68 -3.21 -2.82
CA PHE A 26 4.93 -4.07 -1.65
C PHE A 26 6.36 -4.66 -1.79
N GLY A 27 7.13 -4.72 -0.69
CA GLY A 27 8.46 -5.36 -0.65
C GLY A 27 9.67 -4.58 -1.24
N MET A 28 9.49 -3.60 -2.14
CA MET A 28 10.60 -2.72 -2.62
C MET A 28 10.89 -1.54 -1.68
N ASN A 29 9.99 -1.29 -0.74
CA ASN A 29 10.13 -0.32 0.33
C ASN A 29 10.66 -1.05 1.57
N ASP A 30 11.54 -0.40 2.34
CA ASP A 30 12.24 -1.02 3.48
C ASP A 30 11.28 -1.74 4.43
N ASN A 31 10.17 -1.06 4.78
CA ASN A 31 9.10 -1.60 5.59
C ASN A 31 7.76 -0.90 5.29
N TYR A 32 6.67 -1.62 5.57
CA TYR A 32 5.35 -1.04 5.79
C TYR A 32 5.13 -1.02 7.30
N ILE A 33 4.86 0.16 7.86
CA ILE A 33 4.44 0.31 9.25
C ILE A 33 2.93 0.49 9.24
N GLU A 34 2.24 -0.50 9.78
CA GLU A 34 0.80 -0.43 9.99
C GLU A 34 0.50 0.19 11.35
N THR A 35 -0.37 1.20 11.35
CA THR A 35 -0.95 1.77 12.56
C THR A 35 -2.46 1.50 12.57
N SER A 36 -3.14 1.85 13.66
CA SER A 36 -4.59 1.72 13.75
C SER A 36 -5.36 2.52 12.68
N SER A 37 -4.77 3.59 12.13
CA SER A 37 -5.47 4.51 11.22
C SER A 37 -4.75 4.77 9.88
N MET A 38 -3.49 4.38 9.73
CA MET A 38 -2.69 4.66 8.53
C MET A 38 -1.78 3.49 8.16
N PHE A 39 -1.51 3.37 6.86
CA PHE A 39 -0.34 2.69 6.32
C PHE A 39 0.77 3.71 6.12
N ILE A 40 1.96 3.43 6.65
CA ILE A 40 3.14 4.25 6.46
C ILE A 40 4.17 3.43 5.68
N VAL A 41 4.53 3.93 4.51
CA VAL A 41 5.52 3.30 3.64
C VAL A 41 6.86 3.95 3.92
N THR A 42 7.88 3.16 4.26
CA THR A 42 9.22 3.69 4.52
C THR A 42 10.23 3.24 3.46
N ARG A 43 11.20 4.09 3.16
CA ARG A 43 12.34 3.80 2.28
C ARG A 43 13.60 4.32 2.95
N SER A 44 14.64 3.48 3.05
CA SER A 44 15.85 3.79 3.81
C SER A 44 15.56 4.22 5.27
N ASN A 45 14.64 3.52 5.95
CA ASN A 45 14.09 3.86 7.27
C ASN A 45 13.44 5.25 7.42
N ALA A 46 13.21 5.98 6.33
CA ALA A 46 12.51 7.26 6.32
C ALA A 46 11.08 7.10 5.78
N PRO A 47 10.06 7.74 6.38
CA PRO A 47 8.71 7.77 5.82
C PRO A 47 8.68 8.40 4.43
N LEU A 48 8.09 7.69 3.47
CA LEU A 48 7.92 8.14 2.08
C LEU A 48 6.47 8.55 1.81
N VAL A 49 5.51 7.76 2.27
CA VAL A 49 4.07 7.99 2.04
C VAL A 49 3.27 7.61 3.29
N TRP A 50 2.27 8.42 3.61
CA TRP A 50 1.26 8.15 4.62
C TRP A 50 -0.10 8.01 3.93
N ILE A 51 -0.76 6.86 4.12
CA ILE A 51 -2.04 6.57 3.49
C ILE A 51 -3.07 6.28 4.58
N PRO A 52 -4.07 7.14 4.79
CA PRO A 52 -5.15 6.88 5.73
C PRO A 52 -5.96 5.64 5.33
N LYS A 53 -6.22 4.74 6.30
CA LYS A 53 -7.04 3.54 6.09
C LYS A 53 -8.47 3.88 5.69
N SER A 54 -8.98 5.04 6.11
CA SER A 54 -10.33 5.52 5.79
C SER A 54 -10.54 5.82 4.29
N LEU A 55 -9.49 5.83 3.48
CA LEU A 55 -9.58 5.98 2.02
C LEU A 55 -9.93 4.66 1.31
N PHE A 56 -9.87 3.54 2.03
CA PHE A 56 -10.15 2.22 1.50
C PHE A 56 -11.47 1.69 2.07
N ASP A 57 -12.19 0.91 1.28
CA ASP A 57 -13.28 0.09 1.79
C ASP A 57 -12.73 -1.15 2.53
N GLY A 58 -13.59 -1.86 3.27
CA GLY A 58 -13.18 -3.02 4.06
C GLY A 58 -12.54 -4.12 3.22
N ALA A 59 -13.05 -4.39 2.01
CA ALA A 59 -12.52 -5.43 1.14
C ALA A 59 -11.11 -5.10 0.61
N ALA A 60 -10.84 -3.82 0.33
CA ALA A 60 -9.52 -3.34 -0.04
C ALA A 60 -8.54 -3.43 1.14
N LEU A 61 -8.97 -3.08 2.36
CA LEU A 61 -8.15 -3.23 3.57
C LEU A 61 -7.74 -4.69 3.80
N ASP A 62 -8.70 -5.62 3.75
CA ASP A 62 -8.44 -7.06 3.92
C ASP A 62 -7.40 -7.57 2.92
N ARG A 63 -7.47 -7.12 1.66
CA ARG A 63 -6.50 -7.49 0.61
C ARG A 63 -5.12 -6.92 0.87
N ILE A 64 -5.03 -5.66 1.31
CA ILE A 64 -3.74 -5.03 1.66
C ILE A 64 -3.08 -5.81 2.79
N GLU A 65 -3.82 -6.14 3.85
CA GLU A 65 -3.30 -6.93 4.98
C GLU A 65 -2.82 -8.32 4.53
N GLN A 66 -3.59 -9.01 3.68
CA GLN A 66 -3.17 -10.29 3.09
C GLN A 66 -1.87 -10.18 2.28
N TYR A 67 -1.74 -9.15 1.43
CA TYR A 67 -0.53 -8.98 0.62
C TYR A 67 0.70 -8.60 1.47
N LEU A 68 0.52 -7.81 2.53
CA LEU A 68 1.59 -7.52 3.48
C LEU A 68 2.03 -8.77 4.26
N ALA A 69 1.08 -9.63 4.66
CA ALA A 69 1.37 -10.91 5.31
C ALA A 69 2.13 -11.88 4.40
N LEU A 70 1.79 -11.91 3.11
CA LEU A 70 2.51 -12.74 2.12
C LEU A 70 3.93 -12.21 1.84
N GLY A 71 4.11 -10.90 1.73
CA GLY A 71 5.41 -10.27 1.49
C GLY A 71 6.37 -10.30 2.68
N THR A 72 5.90 -10.68 3.87
CA THR A 72 6.72 -10.86 5.08
C THR A 72 7.21 -12.30 5.26
N GLN A 73 6.73 -13.27 4.47
CA GLN A 73 7.17 -14.67 4.57
C GLN A 73 8.54 -14.97 3.93
N ASP A 74 9.08 -14.06 3.10
CA ASP A 74 10.39 -14.21 2.44
C ASP A 74 11.51 -13.34 3.07
N LYS A 75 11.49 -13.14 4.39
CA LYS A 75 12.61 -12.57 5.16
C LYS A 75 13.19 -13.55 6.15
#